data_AF-A0A7X7XM47-F1
#
_entry.id   AF-A0A7X7XM47-F1
#
_cell.length_a   1.000
_cell.length_b   1.000
_cell.length_c   1.000
_cell.angle_alpha   90.00
_cell.angle_beta   90.00
_cell.angle_gamma   90.00
#
_symmetry.space_group_name_H-M   'P 1'
#
loop_
_entity.id
_entity.type
_entity.pdbx_description
1 polymer ?
#
loop_
_entity_poly.entity_id
_entity_poly.type
_entity_poly.pdbx_seq_one_letter_code
_entity_poly.pdbx_strand_id
1 'polypeptide(L)'
;MAGSGFVRAGSGMALNRDQALVELAKAARELLLEVAGTYRGTITYRQLAADVQKRAGVRAGSTPGWLVEVLSMVVRVCHRLAEPPLTSLVVHHTDGTVGPAYDEALRTAGLSVADADAREDAAAAGRLECYRRYAPNVPPDAVPTRVTPQAAQRTPRLTTAARGRPAPRASRPLDASKPRRTVDEQRAPFVVCSACFLQTPPGAECQNCGAPLR
;
A
#
# COMPACT_ATOMS: atom_id res chain seq x y z
N MET A 1 -28.30 -12.26 -10.86
CA MET A 1 -27.39 -11.87 -9.77
C MET A 1 -26.17 -11.20 -10.40
N ALA A 2 -26.07 -9.87 -10.34
CA ALA A 2 -24.94 -9.15 -10.91
C ALA A 2 -23.69 -9.45 -10.08
N GLY A 3 -22.69 -10.08 -10.69
CA GLY A 3 -21.43 -10.38 -10.00
C GLY A 3 -20.80 -9.10 -9.49
N SER A 4 -20.58 -9.02 -8.18
CA SER A 4 -19.84 -7.95 -7.50
C SER A 4 -18.41 -7.92 -8.02
N GLY A 5 -18.21 -7.24 -9.16
CA GLY A 5 -16.91 -7.13 -9.83
C GLY A 5 -16.13 -5.90 -9.38
N PHE A 6 -14.83 -5.93 -9.63
CA PHE A 6 -13.97 -4.75 -9.50
C PHE A 6 -14.09 -3.91 -10.75
N VAL A 7 -14.22 -2.60 -10.60
CA VAL A 7 -14.45 -1.69 -11.73
C VAL A 7 -13.49 -0.50 -11.65
N ARG A 8 -12.84 -0.14 -12.76
CA ARG A 8 -12.03 1.07 -12.85
C ARG A 8 -12.91 2.30 -12.66
N ALA A 9 -12.58 3.15 -11.69
CA ALA A 9 -13.42 4.28 -11.29
C ALA A 9 -13.63 5.32 -12.42
N GLY A 10 -12.58 5.57 -13.22
CA GLY A 10 -12.61 6.57 -14.30
C GLY A 10 -13.28 6.12 -15.59
N SER A 11 -13.18 4.84 -15.96
CA SER A 11 -13.69 4.32 -17.24
C SER A 11 -14.91 3.41 -17.11
N GLY A 12 -15.24 2.92 -15.91
CA GLY A 12 -16.30 1.92 -15.73
C GLY A 12 -15.93 0.52 -16.23
N MET A 13 -14.69 0.31 -16.69
CA MET A 13 -14.22 -0.97 -17.20
C MET A 13 -14.10 -2.00 -16.08
N ALA A 14 -14.64 -3.20 -16.31
CA ALA A 14 -14.46 -4.34 -15.41
C ALA A 14 -12.97 -4.74 -15.35
N LEU A 15 -12.47 -4.96 -14.15
CA LEU A 15 -11.13 -5.47 -13.89
C LEU A 15 -11.22 -6.95 -13.51
N ASN A 16 -10.22 -7.71 -13.95
CA ASN A 16 -10.05 -9.06 -13.40
C ASN A 16 -9.70 -8.96 -11.90
N ARG A 17 -10.11 -9.98 -11.14
CA ARG A 17 -9.97 -9.99 -9.67
C ARG A 17 -8.51 -9.84 -9.23
N ASP A 18 -7.61 -10.60 -9.83
CA ASP A 18 -6.20 -10.62 -9.41
C ASP A 18 -5.51 -9.26 -9.64
N GLN A 19 -5.74 -8.64 -10.80
CA GLN A 19 -5.26 -7.30 -11.12
C GLN A 19 -5.83 -6.28 -10.13
N ALA A 20 -7.13 -6.33 -9.84
CA ALA A 20 -7.75 -5.42 -8.89
C ALA A 20 -7.14 -5.57 -7.49
N LEU A 21 -6.97 -6.81 -7.00
CA LEU A 21 -6.36 -7.06 -5.69
C LEU A 21 -4.90 -6.59 -5.64
N VAL A 22 -4.12 -6.78 -6.71
CA VAL A 22 -2.74 -6.27 -6.81
C VAL A 22 -2.71 -4.74 -6.73
N GLU A 23 -3.58 -4.05 -7.47
CA GLU A 23 -3.64 -2.58 -7.46
C GLU A 23 -4.10 -2.05 -6.10
N LEU A 24 -5.10 -2.68 -5.48
CA LEU A 24 -5.57 -2.34 -4.15
C LEU A 24 -4.49 -2.61 -3.08
N ALA A 25 -3.74 -3.71 -3.18
CA ALA A 25 -2.66 -4.04 -2.26
C ALA A 25 -1.48 -3.07 -2.34
N LYS A 26 -1.12 -2.63 -3.56
CA LYS A 26 -0.13 -1.56 -3.75
C LYS A 26 -0.58 -0.27 -3.06
N ALA A 27 -1.81 0.17 -3.33
CA ALA A 27 -2.38 1.37 -2.71
C ALA A 27 -2.50 1.24 -1.17
N ALA A 28 -2.88 0.06 -0.66
CA ALA A 28 -2.96 -0.20 0.77
C ALA A 28 -1.60 -0.11 1.46
N ARG A 29 -0.55 -0.71 0.89
CA ARG A 29 0.81 -0.59 1.45
C ARG A 29 1.28 0.86 1.48
N GLU A 30 1.06 1.63 0.41
CA GLU A 30 1.42 3.06 0.36
C GLU A 30 0.70 3.87 1.45
N LEU A 31 -0.61 3.65 1.61
CA LEU A 31 -1.41 4.29 2.67
C LEU A 31 -0.89 3.92 4.06
N LEU A 32 -0.55 2.64 4.30
CA LEU A 32 -0.05 2.20 5.60
C LEU A 32 1.34 2.75 5.91
N LEU A 33 2.19 2.95 4.90
CA LEU A 33 3.47 3.65 5.07
C LEU A 33 3.26 5.12 5.46
N GLU A 34 2.28 5.81 4.87
CA GLU A 34 1.91 7.18 5.28
C GLU A 34 1.44 7.22 6.74
N VAL A 35 0.62 6.26 7.16
CA VAL A 35 0.16 6.14 8.55
C VAL A 35 1.33 5.84 9.50
N ALA A 36 2.22 4.92 9.11
CA ALA A 36 3.40 4.55 9.89
C ALA A 36 4.39 5.71 10.08
N GLY A 37 4.37 6.70 9.18
CA GLY A 37 5.17 7.93 9.28
C GLY A 37 4.73 8.86 10.42
N THR A 38 3.59 8.60 11.06
CA THR A 38 3.09 9.36 12.21
C THR A 38 3.13 8.50 13.47
N TYR A 39 3.90 8.90 14.48
CA TYR A 39 3.93 8.18 15.75
C TYR A 39 2.53 8.12 16.38
N ARG A 40 2.10 6.92 16.78
CA ARG A 40 0.73 6.60 17.27
C ARG A 40 -0.38 6.77 16.22
N GLY A 41 -0.03 6.92 14.95
CA GLY A 41 -0.99 6.93 13.85
C GLY A 41 -1.55 5.53 13.58
N THR A 42 -2.87 5.39 13.59
CA THR A 42 -3.58 4.16 13.20
C THR A 42 -4.57 4.47 12.10
N ILE A 43 -5.14 3.43 11.47
CA ILE A 43 -6.22 3.58 10.49
C ILE A 43 -7.33 2.56 10.75
N THR A 44 -8.59 2.95 10.59
CA THR A 44 -9.69 1.99 10.72
C THR A 44 -9.85 1.13 9.48
N TYR A 45 -10.33 -0.11 9.62
CA TYR A 45 -10.72 -0.96 8.48
C TYR A 45 -11.65 -0.24 7.49
N ARG A 46 -12.65 0.48 8.02
CA ARG A 46 -13.62 1.24 7.20
C ARG A 46 -12.93 2.35 6.40
N GLN A 47 -12.05 3.10 7.05
CA GLN A 47 -11.34 4.19 6.39
C GLN A 47 -10.33 3.66 5.37
N LEU A 48 -9.58 2.61 5.72
CA LEU A 48 -8.65 1.95 4.80
C LEU A 48 -9.39 1.45 3.55
N ALA A 49 -10.54 0.78 3.71
CA ALA A 49 -11.33 0.29 2.58
C ALA A 49 -11.71 1.41 1.60
N ALA A 50 -12.09 2.59 2.12
CA ALA A 50 -12.48 3.74 1.30
C ALA A 50 -11.25 4.38 0.64
N ASP A 51 -10.18 4.60 1.41
CA ASP A 51 -8.98 5.30 0.95
C ASP A 51 -8.21 4.46 -0.09
N VAL A 52 -8.16 3.13 0.08
CA VAL A 52 -7.53 2.19 -0.86
C VAL A 52 -8.26 2.20 -2.21
N GLN A 53 -9.59 2.11 -2.20
CA GLN A 53 -10.40 2.18 -3.43
C GLN A 53 -10.20 3.51 -4.16
N LYS A 54 -10.24 4.62 -3.40
CA LYS A 54 -10.02 5.96 -3.93
C LYS A 54 -8.64 6.10 -4.55
N ARG A 55 -7.60 5.59 -3.88
CA ARG A 55 -6.20 5.71 -4.32
C ARG A 55 -5.88 4.82 -5.52
N ALA A 56 -6.35 3.59 -5.52
CA ALA A 56 -6.19 2.68 -6.65
C ALA A 56 -7.06 3.09 -7.86
N GLY A 57 -8.07 3.95 -7.65
CA GLY A 57 -9.07 4.24 -8.66
C GLY A 57 -9.86 2.99 -9.06
N VAL A 58 -10.11 2.10 -8.08
CA VAL A 58 -10.84 0.84 -8.25
C VAL A 58 -12.04 0.86 -7.32
N ARG A 59 -13.24 0.74 -7.88
CA ARG A 59 -14.46 0.50 -7.11
C ARG A 59 -14.55 -1.00 -6.85
N ALA A 60 -14.65 -1.37 -5.59
CA ALA A 60 -14.98 -2.71 -5.12
C ALA A 60 -16.39 -2.68 -4.52
N GLY A 61 -17.05 -3.85 -4.49
CA GLY A 61 -18.34 -3.99 -3.83
C GLY A 61 -18.25 -3.72 -2.31
N SER A 62 -19.40 -3.68 -1.65
CA SER A 62 -19.51 -3.46 -0.20
C SER A 62 -18.98 -4.62 0.66
N THR A 63 -18.60 -5.75 0.05
CA THR A 63 -18.19 -6.96 0.79
C THR A 63 -16.78 -6.78 1.37
N PRO A 64 -16.58 -6.89 2.70
CA PRO A 64 -15.27 -6.66 3.34
C PRO A 64 -14.22 -7.73 3.02
N GLY A 65 -14.59 -8.85 2.39
CA GLY A 65 -13.67 -9.97 2.11
C GLY A 65 -12.46 -9.61 1.25
N TRP A 66 -12.63 -8.72 0.27
CA TRP A 66 -11.50 -8.29 -0.57
C TRP A 66 -10.43 -7.55 0.22
N LEU A 67 -10.80 -6.84 1.29
CA LEU A 67 -9.84 -6.10 2.10
C LEU A 67 -8.95 -7.06 2.89
N VAL A 68 -9.51 -8.17 3.38
CA VAL A 68 -8.74 -9.23 4.04
C VAL A 68 -7.71 -9.83 3.07
N GLU A 69 -8.13 -10.14 1.84
CA GLU A 69 -7.21 -10.64 0.78
C GLU A 69 -6.10 -9.64 0.48
N VAL A 70 -6.44 -8.35 0.36
CA VAL A 70 -5.47 -7.26 0.17
C VAL A 70 -4.48 -7.17 1.34
N LEU A 71 -4.96 -7.24 2.59
CA LEU A 71 -4.10 -7.20 3.77
C LEU A 71 -3.17 -8.41 3.83
N SER A 72 -3.63 -9.61 3.46
CA SER A 72 -2.76 -10.79 3.34
C SER A 72 -1.65 -10.59 2.30
N MET A 73 -1.94 -9.93 1.17
CA MET A 73 -0.90 -9.58 0.20
C MET A 73 0.11 -8.59 0.79
N VAL A 74 -0.35 -7.57 1.53
CA VAL A 74 0.54 -6.61 2.20
C VAL A 74 1.44 -7.30 3.22
N VAL A 75 0.90 -8.22 4.03
CA VAL A 75 1.69 -9.03 4.98
C VAL A 75 2.83 -9.76 4.28
N ARG A 76 2.53 -10.49 3.20
CA ARG A 76 3.53 -11.25 2.44
C ARG A 76 4.58 -10.36 1.80
N VAL A 77 4.21 -9.17 1.35
CA VAL A 77 5.16 -8.17 0.82
C VAL A 77 6.06 -7.66 1.94
N CYS A 78 5.51 -7.24 3.08
CA CYS A 78 6.30 -6.72 4.20
C CYS A 78 7.29 -7.77 4.69
N HIS A 79 6.84 -9.03 4.85
CA HIS A 79 7.69 -10.12 5.30
C HIS A 79 8.85 -10.38 4.33
N ARG A 80 8.59 -10.44 3.01
CA ARG A 80 9.66 -10.61 2.00
C ARG A 80 10.67 -9.46 1.98
N LEU A 81 10.24 -8.25 2.34
CA LEU A 81 11.10 -7.06 2.41
C LEU A 81 11.77 -6.88 3.78
N ALA A 82 11.60 -7.84 4.71
CA ALA A 82 12.02 -7.70 6.10
C ALA A 82 11.54 -6.37 6.73
N GLU A 83 10.30 -5.99 6.41
CA GLU A 83 9.62 -4.82 6.94
C GLU A 83 8.70 -5.22 8.11
N PRO A 84 8.52 -4.33 9.09
CA PRO A 84 7.57 -4.58 10.18
C PRO A 84 6.14 -4.72 9.64
N PRO A 85 5.26 -5.43 10.36
CA PRO A 85 3.92 -5.74 9.88
C PRO A 85 3.04 -4.48 9.85
N LEU A 86 2.99 -3.81 8.70
CA LEU A 86 2.18 -2.61 8.48
C LEU A 86 0.69 -2.81 8.80
N THR A 87 0.19 -4.04 8.70
CA THR A 87 -1.19 -4.40 9.05
C THR A 87 -1.51 -4.25 10.53
N SER A 88 -0.50 -4.14 11.41
CA SER A 88 -0.68 -3.83 12.84
C SER A 88 -1.30 -2.45 13.10
N LEU A 89 -1.23 -1.55 12.12
CA LEU A 89 -1.78 -0.19 12.16
C LEU A 89 -3.29 -0.16 11.87
N VAL A 90 -3.85 -1.27 11.36
CA VAL A 90 -5.26 -1.37 10.97
C VAL A 90 -6.08 -1.86 12.15
N VAL A 91 -7.01 -1.02 12.62
CA VAL A 91 -7.79 -1.30 13.82
C VAL A 91 -9.30 -1.21 13.56
N HIS A 92 -10.08 -1.84 14.42
CA HIS A 92 -11.50 -1.64 14.50
C HIS A 92 -11.82 -0.30 15.16
N HIS A 93 -12.82 0.40 14.62
CA HIS A 93 -13.19 1.74 15.09
C HIS A 93 -13.86 1.75 16.47
N THR A 94 -14.44 0.63 16.89
CA THR A 94 -15.25 0.50 18.12
C THR A 94 -14.39 0.27 19.35
N ASP A 95 -13.42 -0.63 19.25
CA ASP A 95 -12.66 -1.18 20.37
C ASP A 95 -11.14 -0.92 20.23
N GLY A 96 -10.67 -0.55 19.04
CA GLY A 96 -9.24 -0.29 18.77
C GLY A 96 -8.41 -1.55 18.53
N THR A 97 -9.04 -2.72 18.43
CA THR A 97 -8.36 -4.00 18.23
C THR A 97 -7.98 -4.21 16.76
N VAL A 98 -6.95 -5.01 16.48
CA VAL A 98 -6.63 -5.39 15.09
C VAL A 98 -7.53 -6.51 14.57
N GLY A 99 -8.08 -7.36 15.46
CA GLY A 99 -8.99 -8.44 15.09
C GLY A 99 -8.34 -9.61 14.31
N PRO A 100 -9.12 -10.65 13.95
CA PRO A 100 -8.57 -11.91 13.40
C PRO A 100 -7.80 -11.80 12.09
N ALA A 101 -8.03 -10.75 11.29
CA ALA A 101 -7.29 -10.55 10.05
C ALA A 101 -5.78 -10.34 10.28
N TYR A 102 -5.36 -9.95 11.49
CA TYR A 102 -3.95 -9.82 11.84
C TYR A 102 -3.23 -11.18 12.01
N ASP A 103 -3.96 -12.28 12.16
CA ASP A 103 -3.38 -13.63 12.33
C ASP A 103 -2.48 -14.03 11.16
N GLU A 104 -2.74 -13.51 9.95
CA GLU A 104 -1.87 -13.75 8.80
C GLU A 104 -0.45 -13.19 9.03
N ALA A 105 -0.31 -12.04 9.71
CA ALA A 105 0.99 -11.46 10.03
C ALA A 105 1.78 -12.37 10.99
N LEU A 106 1.11 -12.90 12.01
CA LEU A 106 1.71 -13.82 12.98
C LEU A 106 2.14 -15.13 12.31
N ARG A 107 1.25 -15.76 11.54
CA ARG A 107 1.56 -17.00 10.82
C ARG A 107 2.71 -16.82 9.83
N THR A 108 2.73 -15.70 9.10
CA THR A 108 3.81 -15.40 8.15
C THR A 108 5.15 -15.20 8.86
N ALA A 109 5.16 -14.67 10.08
CA ALA A 109 6.34 -14.56 10.93
C ALA A 109 6.73 -15.87 11.65
N GLY A 110 5.99 -16.96 11.43
CA GLY A 110 6.22 -18.24 12.13
C GLY A 110 5.77 -18.24 13.60
N LEU A 111 4.96 -17.26 14.01
CA LEU A 111 4.42 -17.13 15.36
C LEU A 111 3.05 -17.82 15.47
N SER A 112 2.77 -18.41 16.62
CA SER A 112 1.46 -18.98 16.92
C SER A 112 0.45 -17.90 17.29
N VAL A 113 -0.82 -18.13 16.94
CA VAL A 113 -1.95 -17.32 17.39
C VAL A 113 -2.52 -18.00 18.64
N ALA A 114 -2.17 -17.49 19.82
CA ALA A 114 -2.64 -18.08 21.08
C ALA A 114 -4.09 -17.66 21.39
N ASP A 115 -4.31 -16.37 21.60
CA ASP A 115 -5.61 -15.78 21.91
C ASP A 115 -5.70 -14.32 21.43
N ALA A 116 -6.83 -13.67 21.72
CA ALA A 116 -7.06 -12.29 21.31
C ALA A 116 -6.13 -11.29 22.01
N ASP A 117 -5.75 -11.52 23.27
CA ASP A 117 -4.88 -10.62 24.01
C ASP A 117 -3.43 -10.71 23.50
N ALA A 118 -2.92 -11.92 23.30
CA ALA A 118 -1.62 -12.16 22.70
C ALA A 118 -1.51 -11.56 21.30
N ARG A 119 -2.60 -11.62 20.50
CA ARG A 119 -2.68 -10.95 19.20
C ARG A 119 -2.52 -9.43 19.34
N GLU A 120 -3.23 -8.82 20.30
CA GLU A 120 -3.16 -7.37 20.51
C GLU A 120 -1.79 -6.91 21.03
N ASP A 121 -1.12 -7.71 21.86
CA ASP A 121 0.25 -7.42 22.31
C ASP A 121 1.26 -7.52 21.17
N ALA A 122 1.14 -8.55 20.33
CA ALA A 122 1.96 -8.68 19.13
C ALA A 122 1.69 -7.55 18.13
N ALA A 123 0.44 -7.09 18.00
CA ALA A 123 0.10 -5.92 17.20
C ALA A 123 0.68 -4.62 17.79
N ALA A 124 0.64 -4.46 19.11
CA ALA A 124 1.24 -3.31 19.79
C ALA A 124 2.76 -3.25 19.56
N ALA A 125 3.44 -4.39 19.58
CA ALA A 125 4.86 -4.50 19.25
C ALA A 125 5.12 -4.16 17.78
N GLY A 126 4.36 -4.77 16.86
CA GLY A 126 4.48 -4.50 15.41
C GLY A 126 4.24 -3.03 15.05
N ARG A 127 3.29 -2.35 15.72
CA ARG A 127 3.05 -0.91 15.54
C ARG A 127 4.26 -0.09 15.94
N LEU A 128 4.86 -0.40 17.09
CA LEU A 128 6.05 0.31 17.55
C LEU A 128 7.23 0.13 16.58
N GLU A 129 7.42 -1.08 16.05
CA GLU A 129 8.43 -1.32 15.00
C GLU A 129 8.16 -0.52 13.73
N CYS A 130 6.90 -0.43 13.29
CA CYS A 130 6.50 0.41 12.16
C CYS A 130 6.88 1.88 12.42
N TYR A 131 6.53 2.41 13.58
CA TYR A 131 6.85 3.80 13.92
C TYR A 131 8.36 4.02 14.00
N ARG A 132 9.11 3.14 14.67
CA ARG A 132 10.58 3.27 14.78
C ARG A 132 11.26 3.27 13.42
N ARG A 133 10.70 2.55 12.45
CA ARG A 133 11.25 2.48 11.10
C ARG A 133 10.87 3.67 10.22
N TYR A 134 9.64 4.19 10.35
CA TYR A 134 9.08 5.12 9.37
C TYR A 134 8.74 6.52 9.92
N ALA A 135 8.52 6.67 11.22
CA ALA A 135 8.20 7.97 11.83
C ALA A 135 9.48 8.69 12.28
N PRO A 136 9.61 10.01 12.01
CA PRO A 136 10.83 10.76 12.31
C PRO A 136 11.04 11.03 13.82
N ASN A 137 9.97 11.05 14.61
CA ASN A 137 9.98 11.52 16.01
C ASN A 137 9.38 10.47 16.96
N VAL A 138 9.99 9.30 17.06
CA VAL A 138 9.60 8.28 18.07
C VAL A 138 10.46 8.44 19.32
N PRO A 139 9.86 8.60 20.52
CA PRO A 139 10.61 8.62 21.76
C PRO A 139 11.47 7.35 21.93
N PRO A 140 12.75 7.45 22.36
CA PRO A 140 13.61 6.28 22.56
C PRO A 140 13.04 5.27 23.56
N ASP A 141 12.35 5.77 24.59
CA ASP A 141 11.67 5.03 25.65
C ASP A 141 10.25 4.59 25.28
N ALA A 142 9.83 4.76 24.02
CA ALA A 142 8.52 4.32 23.57
C ALA A 142 8.36 2.80 23.75
N VAL A 143 7.27 2.41 24.42
CA VAL A 143 6.90 1.01 24.66
C VAL A 143 5.71 0.57 23.80
N PRO A 144 5.58 -0.72 23.47
CA PRO A 144 4.40 -1.26 22.82
C PRO A 144 3.13 -0.84 23.57
N THR A 145 2.19 -0.22 22.87
CA THR A 145 0.95 0.31 23.48
C THR A 145 -0.26 -0.18 22.68
N ARG A 146 -1.26 -0.72 23.39
CA ARG A 146 -2.56 -1.08 22.80
C ARG A 146 -3.34 0.18 22.42
N VAL A 147 -4.14 0.10 21.37
CA VAL A 147 -4.93 1.24 20.88
C VAL A 147 -6.23 1.28 21.65
N THR A 148 -6.49 2.41 22.31
CA THR A 148 -7.78 2.63 22.98
C THR A 148 -8.88 2.94 21.95
N PRO A 149 -10.16 2.69 22.27
CA PRO A 149 -11.29 3.09 21.45
C PRO A 149 -11.26 4.57 21.05
N GLN A 150 -10.92 5.46 22.00
CA GLN A 150 -10.82 6.90 21.75
C GLN A 150 -9.71 7.24 20.76
N ALA A 151 -8.57 6.54 20.83
CA ALA A 151 -7.48 6.73 19.87
C ALA A 151 -7.86 6.22 18.47
N ALA A 152 -8.56 5.09 18.37
CA ALA A 152 -9.05 4.57 17.08
C ALA A 152 -10.02 5.54 16.40
N GLN A 153 -10.86 6.23 17.17
CA GLN A 153 -11.79 7.25 16.65
C GLN A 153 -11.08 8.53 16.16
N ARG A 154 -9.85 8.78 16.62
CA ARG A 154 -9.02 9.94 16.21
C ARG A 154 -8.16 9.65 14.98
N THR A 155 -8.48 8.61 14.22
CA THR A 155 -7.76 8.23 13.00
C THR A 155 -7.53 9.45 12.10
N PRO A 156 -6.28 9.77 11.73
CA PRO A 156 -5.99 10.91 10.87
C PRO A 156 -6.70 10.77 9.53
N ARG A 157 -7.26 11.87 9.02
CA ARG A 157 -7.67 11.91 7.61
C ARG A 157 -6.40 11.97 6.78
N LEU A 158 -6.15 10.92 6.01
CA LEU A 158 -5.10 10.94 4.99
C LEU A 158 -5.56 11.94 3.94
N THR A 159 -5.08 13.18 4.05
CA THR A 159 -5.21 14.13 2.96
C THR A 159 -4.53 13.47 1.78
N THR A 160 -5.28 13.22 0.70
CA THR A 160 -4.68 13.01 -0.60
C THR A 160 -3.99 14.31 -0.96
N ALA A 161 -2.82 14.56 -0.38
CA ALA A 161 -1.83 15.41 -0.96
C ALA A 161 -1.53 14.72 -2.28
N ALA A 162 -2.23 15.14 -3.32
CA ALA A 162 -1.74 14.97 -4.67
C ALA A 162 -0.29 15.40 -4.56
N ARG A 163 0.65 14.46 -4.69
CA ARG A 163 2.08 14.77 -4.75
C ARG A 163 2.15 15.94 -5.70
N GLY A 164 2.54 17.10 -5.16
CA GLY A 164 2.45 18.36 -5.87
C GLY A 164 3.10 18.13 -7.22
N ARG A 165 2.31 18.19 -8.29
CA ARG A 165 2.87 18.33 -9.62
C ARG A 165 3.73 19.59 -9.50
N PRO A 166 5.06 19.54 -9.71
CA PRO A 166 5.85 20.74 -9.62
C PRO A 166 5.24 21.75 -10.59
N ALA A 167 5.02 22.98 -10.10
CA ALA A 167 4.53 24.07 -10.93
C ALA A 167 5.39 24.15 -12.19
N PRO A 168 4.80 24.33 -13.39
CA PRO A 168 5.62 24.51 -14.58
C PRO A 168 6.47 25.76 -14.38
N ARG A 169 7.79 25.60 -14.30
CA ARG A 169 8.71 26.72 -14.45
C ARG A 169 8.37 27.40 -15.77
N ALA A 170 8.22 28.72 -15.73
CA ALA A 170 8.08 29.53 -16.92
C ALA A 170 9.23 29.19 -17.89
N SER A 171 8.88 28.62 -19.03
CA SER A 171 9.81 28.31 -20.09
C SER A 171 10.36 29.61 -20.67
N ARG A 172 11.69 29.72 -20.78
CA ARG A 172 12.35 30.70 -21.64
C ARG A 172 11.85 30.47 -23.08
N PRO A 173 11.67 31.50 -23.93
CA PRO A 173 11.24 31.30 -25.31
C PRO A 173 12.28 30.44 -26.04
N LEU A 174 11.83 29.31 -26.60
CA LEU A 174 12.64 28.46 -27.47
C LEU A 174 12.52 28.98 -28.90
N ASP A 175 13.69 29.24 -29.47
CA ASP A 175 13.94 29.61 -30.85
C ASP A 175 13.26 28.62 -31.82
N ALA A 176 12.52 29.17 -32.77
CA ALA A 176 11.68 28.45 -33.70
C ALA A 176 12.49 28.01 -34.92
N SER A 177 13.34 27.00 -34.78
CA SER A 177 14.01 26.35 -35.92
C SER A 177 14.49 24.94 -35.60
N LYS A 178 13.54 24.00 -35.50
CA LYS A 178 13.81 22.59 -35.84
C LYS A 178 12.51 21.82 -36.09
N PRO A 179 12.41 21.01 -37.17
CA PRO A 179 11.20 20.24 -37.44
C PRO A 179 10.93 19.24 -36.30
N ARG A 180 9.68 19.21 -35.82
CA ARG A 180 9.21 18.23 -34.84
C ARG A 180 9.16 16.85 -35.50
N ARG A 181 9.94 15.90 -34.97
CA ARG A 181 9.81 14.48 -35.31
C ARG A 181 8.51 13.92 -34.74
N THR A 182 7.88 13.04 -35.50
CA THR A 182 6.60 12.40 -35.20
C THR A 182 6.68 11.46 -33.99
N VAL A 183 5.58 11.39 -33.22
CA VAL A 183 5.46 10.71 -31.91
C VAL A 183 5.65 9.18 -32.01
N ASP A 184 5.55 8.62 -33.21
CA ASP A 184 5.59 7.17 -33.44
C ASP A 184 7.00 6.56 -33.36
N GLU A 185 8.05 7.36 -33.51
CA GLU A 185 9.44 6.89 -33.56
C GLU A 185 10.11 6.71 -32.18
N GLN A 186 9.40 6.99 -31.09
CA GLN A 186 9.94 6.92 -29.72
C GLN A 186 9.43 5.75 -28.88
N ARG A 187 8.60 4.86 -29.44
CA ARG A 187 8.16 3.67 -28.70
C ARG A 187 9.27 2.62 -28.69
N ALA A 188 10.29 2.83 -27.88
CA ALA A 188 11.26 1.78 -27.55
C ALA A 188 10.48 0.57 -26.97
N PRO A 189 10.73 -0.67 -27.45
CA PRO A 189 9.97 -1.82 -27.01
C PRO A 189 10.41 -2.21 -25.59
N PHE A 190 9.66 -1.78 -24.57
CA PHE A 190 9.90 -2.20 -23.19
C PHE A 190 9.56 -3.68 -23.02
N VAL A 191 10.44 -4.41 -22.34
CA VAL A 191 10.21 -5.80 -21.91
C VAL A 191 10.00 -5.85 -20.41
N VAL A 192 9.21 -6.82 -19.93
CA VAL A 192 9.01 -7.04 -18.49
C VAL A 192 10.03 -8.09 -18.04
N CYS A 193 10.90 -7.73 -17.11
CA CYS A 193 11.87 -8.68 -16.55
C CYS A 193 11.15 -9.79 -15.77
N SER A 194 11.42 -11.06 -16.05
CA SER A 194 10.82 -12.19 -15.33
C SER A 194 11.33 -12.37 -13.89
N ALA A 195 12.46 -11.77 -13.53
CA ALA A 195 13.04 -11.87 -12.19
C ALA A 195 12.53 -10.79 -11.23
N CYS A 196 12.45 -9.53 -11.67
CA CYS A 196 12.03 -8.41 -10.82
C CYS A 196 10.71 -7.74 -11.27
N PHE A 197 10.10 -8.18 -12.38
CA PHE A 197 8.80 -7.73 -12.89
C PHE A 197 8.67 -6.23 -13.18
N LEU A 198 9.80 -5.51 -13.29
CA LEU A 198 9.83 -4.13 -13.76
C LEU A 198 9.91 -4.08 -15.29
N GLN A 199 9.32 -3.02 -15.87
CA GLN A 199 9.56 -2.66 -17.25
C GLN A 199 10.99 -2.14 -17.40
N THR A 200 11.75 -2.75 -18.30
CA THR A 200 13.12 -2.38 -18.62
C THR A 200 13.26 -2.23 -20.14
N PRO A 201 14.18 -1.39 -20.64
CA PRO A 201 14.56 -1.42 -22.04
C PRO A 201 15.01 -2.84 -22.45
N PRO A 202 14.85 -3.20 -23.74
CA PRO A 202 15.31 -4.48 -24.26
C PRO A 202 16.83 -4.51 -24.24
N GLY A 203 17.41 -5.62 -23.80
CA GLY A 203 18.85 -5.81 -23.63
C GLY A 203 19.14 -7.24 -23.16
N ALA A 204 20.42 -7.60 -23.02
CA ALA A 204 20.79 -8.93 -22.54
C ALA A 204 20.43 -9.15 -21.06
N GLU A 205 20.45 -8.08 -20.26
CA GLU A 205 20.26 -8.11 -18.81
C GLU A 205 19.36 -6.97 -18.34
N CYS A 206 18.64 -7.21 -17.24
CA CYS A 206 17.79 -6.22 -16.61
C CYS A 206 18.63 -5.14 -15.94
N GLN A 207 18.39 -3.88 -16.31
CA GLN A 207 19.11 -2.73 -15.72
C GLN A 207 18.83 -2.54 -14.22
N ASN A 208 17.77 -3.16 -13.67
CA ASN A 208 17.41 -3.06 -12.26
C ASN A 208 18.00 -4.19 -11.39
N CYS A 209 18.08 -5.42 -11.90
CA CYS A 209 18.48 -6.59 -11.09
C CYS A 209 19.59 -7.45 -11.70
N GLY A 210 20.07 -7.14 -12.90
CA GLY A 210 21.12 -7.90 -13.60
C GLY A 210 20.69 -9.27 -14.15
N ALA A 211 19.41 -9.65 -14.02
CA ALA A 211 18.92 -10.92 -14.53
C ALA A 211 18.83 -10.92 -16.07
N PRO A 212 19.13 -12.05 -16.75
CA PRO A 212 19.04 -12.12 -18.19
C PRO A 212 17.59 -11.96 -18.67
N LEU A 213 17.38 -11.10 -19.67
CA LEU A 213 16.09 -10.89 -20.31
C LEU A 213 15.99 -11.84 -21.52
N ARG A 214 15.14 -12.86 -21.42
CA ARG A 214 14.84 -13.77 -22.53
C ARG A 214 13.69 -13.26 -23.38
#